data_AF-A0A1D8GFN7-F1
#
_entry.id   AF-A0A1D8GFN7-F1
#
_cell.length_a   1.000
_cell.length_b   1.000
_cell.length_c   1.000
_cell.angle_alpha   90.00
_cell.angle_beta   90.00
_cell.angle_gamma   90.00
#
_symmetry.space_group_name_H-M   'P 1'
#
loop_
_entity.id
_entity.type
_entity.pdbx_description
1 polymer ?
#
loop_
_entity_poly.entity_id
_entity_poly.type
_entity_poly.pdbx_seq_one_letter_code
_entity_poly.pdbx_strand_id
1 'polypeptide(L)'
;MTSAVFIAAMITFLIFVTVENLRRDFLFRNIKVINEGLRQFISEYLGEAKVFDIFMVRNLRERIMEDFALKEGLETFELSMIDSNTLKIVYEIDGEIEEINVITDFGKVEIKEALFFHEADYY
;
A
#
# COMPACT_ATOMS: atom_id res chain seq x y z
N MET A 1 -16.24 -43.00 -16.25
CA MET A 1 -14.98 -42.59 -15.57
C MET A 1 -14.45 -41.28 -16.12
N THR A 2 -14.22 -41.14 -17.41
CA THR A 2 -13.73 -39.89 -18.05
C THR A 2 -14.59 -38.66 -17.77
N SER A 3 -15.92 -38.77 -17.81
CA SER A 3 -16.82 -37.65 -17.50
C SER A 3 -16.74 -37.17 -16.05
N ALA A 4 -16.49 -38.08 -15.11
CA ALA A 4 -16.34 -37.74 -13.69
C ALA A 4 -15.01 -37.01 -13.42
N VAL A 5 -13.94 -37.42 -14.11
CA VAL A 5 -12.64 -36.72 -14.06
C VAL A 5 -12.76 -35.31 -14.62
N PHE A 6 -13.48 -35.14 -15.73
CA PHE A 6 -13.69 -33.82 -16.33
C PHE A 6 -14.49 -32.88 -15.41
N ILE A 7 -15.57 -33.39 -14.81
CA ILE A 7 -16.37 -32.62 -13.84
C ILE A 7 -15.54 -32.25 -12.61
N ALA A 8 -14.76 -33.19 -12.07
CA ALA A 8 -13.87 -32.91 -10.94
C ALA A 8 -12.82 -31.84 -11.28
N ALA A 9 -12.19 -31.92 -12.46
CA ALA A 9 -11.23 -30.92 -12.91
C ALA A 9 -11.87 -29.53 -13.06
N MET A 10 -13.09 -29.45 -13.59
CA MET A 10 -13.83 -28.19 -13.72
C MET A 10 -14.15 -27.57 -12.35
N ILE A 11 -14.58 -28.38 -11.39
CA ILE A 11 -14.87 -27.92 -10.02
C ILE A 11 -13.58 -27.43 -9.35
N THR A 12 -12.48 -28.17 -9.45
CA THR A 12 -11.18 -27.76 -8.90
C THR A 12 -10.71 -26.43 -9.50
N PHE A 13 -10.87 -26.25 -10.81
CA PHE A 13 -10.56 -24.99 -11.47
C PHE A 13 -11.41 -23.82 -10.94
N LEU A 14 -12.71 -24.02 -10.79
CA LEU A 14 -13.61 -22.99 -10.24
C LEU A 14 -13.26 -22.63 -8.79
N ILE A 15 -12.92 -23.63 -7.96
CA ILE A 15 -12.47 -23.40 -6.58
C ILE A 15 -11.18 -22.58 -6.60
N PHE A 16 -10.22 -22.96 -7.43
CA PHE A 16 -8.94 -22.23 -7.56
C PHE A 16 -9.16 -20.76 -7.93
N VAL A 17 -9.96 -20.48 -8.96
CA VAL A 17 -10.28 -19.10 -9.37
C VAL A 17 -10.98 -18.32 -8.25
N THR A 18 -11.90 -18.96 -7.53
CA THR A 18 -12.64 -18.32 -6.43
C THR A 18 -11.71 -17.98 -5.27
N VAL A 19 -10.83 -18.90 -4.88
CA VAL A 19 -9.87 -18.69 -3.79
C VAL A 19 -8.88 -17.59 -4.16
N GLU A 20 -8.38 -17.56 -5.40
CA GLU A 20 -7.44 -16.53 -5.83
C GLU A 20 -8.08 -15.14 -5.84
N ASN A 21 -9.32 -15.03 -6.32
CA ASN A 21 -10.07 -13.76 -6.28
C ASN A 21 -10.30 -13.30 -4.84
N LEU A 22 -10.69 -14.20 -3.94
CA LEU A 22 -10.86 -13.86 -2.52
C LEU A 22 -9.55 -13.38 -1.88
N ARG A 23 -8.44 -14.08 -2.15
CA ARG A 23 -7.11 -13.68 -1.66
C ARG A 23 -6.75 -12.28 -2.15
N ARG A 24 -6.99 -12.00 -3.44
CA ARG A 24 -6.73 -10.69 -4.04
C ARG A 24 -7.60 -9.59 -3.44
N ASP A 25 -8.88 -9.86 -3.19
CA ASP A 25 -9.79 -8.92 -2.54
C ASP A 25 -9.35 -8.60 -1.10
N PHE A 26 -8.87 -9.60 -0.35
CA PHE A 26 -8.32 -9.38 0.99
C PHE A 26 -7.04 -8.53 0.95
N LEU A 27 -6.14 -8.80 0.02
CA LEU A 27 -4.93 -7.99 -0.19
C LEU A 27 -5.30 -6.53 -0.47
N PHE A 28 -6.17 -6.25 -1.45
CA PHE A 28 -6.58 -4.88 -1.76
C PHE A 28 -7.24 -4.18 -0.57
N ARG A 29 -8.02 -4.92 0.21
CA ARG A 29 -8.63 -4.38 1.44
C ARG A 29 -7.57 -4.02 2.48
N ASN A 30 -6.56 -4.85 2.66
CA ASN A 30 -5.45 -4.58 3.59
C ASN A 30 -4.63 -3.38 3.13
N ILE A 31 -4.26 -3.30 1.85
CA ILE A 31 -3.57 -2.14 1.27
C ILE A 31 -4.35 -0.86 1.54
N LYS A 32 -5.67 -0.88 1.31
CA LYS A 32 -6.53 0.29 1.58
C LYS A 32 -6.49 0.71 3.05
N VAL A 33 -6.54 -0.24 3.98
CA VAL A 33 -6.47 0.03 5.42
C VAL A 33 -5.12 0.66 5.79
N ILE A 34 -4.02 0.14 5.23
CA ILE A 34 -2.68 0.69 5.43
C ILE A 34 -2.58 2.11 4.87
N ASN A 35 -3.04 2.34 3.64
CA ASN A 35 -3.05 3.67 3.02
C ASN A 35 -3.83 4.68 3.87
N GLU A 36 -5.02 4.30 4.33
CA GLU A 36 -5.86 5.17 5.13
C GLU A 36 -5.24 5.44 6.52
N GLY A 37 -4.64 4.41 7.13
CA GLY A 37 -3.89 4.53 8.38
C GLY A 37 -2.66 5.43 8.27
N LEU A 38 -1.83 5.22 7.23
CA LEU A 38 -0.69 6.09 6.92
C LEU A 38 -1.16 7.51 6.67
N ARG A 39 -2.27 7.69 5.94
CA ARG A 39 -2.80 9.01 5.67
C ARG A 39 -3.23 9.75 6.92
N GLN A 40 -3.95 9.08 7.80
CA GLN A 40 -4.36 9.65 9.06
C GLN A 40 -3.13 9.99 9.92
N PHE A 41 -2.19 9.05 10.07
CA PHE A 41 -0.97 9.24 10.84
C PHE A 41 -0.14 10.43 10.35
N ILE A 42 0.11 10.51 9.04
CA ILE A 42 0.90 11.58 8.42
C ILE A 42 0.19 12.92 8.58
N SER A 43 -1.13 12.97 8.39
CA SER A 43 -1.92 14.19 8.55
C SER A 43 -1.92 14.68 9.99
N GLU A 44 -2.04 13.78 10.97
CA GLU A 44 -1.97 14.11 12.40
C GLU A 44 -0.55 14.53 12.83
N TYR A 45 0.48 13.85 12.32
CA TYR A 45 1.86 14.10 12.70
C TYR A 45 2.43 15.39 12.08
N LEU A 46 2.15 15.62 10.80
CA LEU A 46 2.67 16.77 10.06
C LEU A 46 1.74 17.99 10.19
N GLY A 47 0.45 17.81 10.46
CA GLY A 47 -0.49 18.89 10.74
C GLY A 47 -0.54 19.95 9.63
N GLU A 48 -0.18 21.19 9.98
CA GLU A 48 -0.11 22.34 9.05
C GLU A 48 1.32 22.62 8.53
N ALA A 49 2.22 21.63 8.59
CA ALA A 49 3.58 21.77 8.09
C ALA A 49 3.55 22.21 6.62
N LYS A 50 4.31 23.27 6.32
CA LYS A 50 4.39 23.85 4.96
C LYS A 50 5.57 23.30 4.16
N VAL A 51 6.56 22.75 4.86
CA VAL A 51 7.83 22.29 4.31
C VAL A 51 8.29 21.10 5.15
N PHE A 52 8.83 20.08 4.50
CA PHE A 52 9.48 18.95 5.13
C PHE A 52 10.97 19.24 5.34
N ASP A 53 11.45 19.04 6.56
CA ASP A 53 12.87 19.04 6.86
C ASP A 53 13.39 17.62 7.10
N ILE A 54 14.71 17.44 6.99
CA ILE A 54 15.37 16.14 7.10
C ILE A 54 15.13 15.49 8.48
N PHE A 55 14.98 16.27 9.55
CA PHE A 55 14.73 15.75 10.89
C PHE A 55 13.29 15.28 11.05
N MET A 56 12.32 16.03 10.50
CA MET A 56 10.92 15.62 10.44
C MET A 56 10.76 14.33 9.65
N VAL A 57 11.40 14.22 8.47
CA VAL A 57 11.34 13.00 7.65
C VAL A 57 11.96 11.82 8.39
N ARG A 58 13.10 12.01 9.05
CA ARG A 58 13.72 10.96 9.85
C ARG A 58 12.80 10.49 10.99
N ASN A 59 12.21 11.41 11.74
CA ASN A 59 11.31 11.07 12.84
C ASN A 59 10.02 10.40 12.34
N LEU A 60 9.49 10.86 11.20
CA LEU A 60 8.34 10.26 10.54
C LEU A 60 8.65 8.81 10.15
N ARG A 61 9.81 8.55 9.56
CA ARG A 61 10.27 7.20 9.22
C ARG A 61 10.33 6.30 10.46
N GLU A 62 10.99 6.76 11.52
CA GLU A 62 11.16 5.98 12.75
C GLU A 62 9.79 5.59 13.34
N ARG A 63 8.85 6.54 13.41
CA ARG A 63 7.50 6.26 13.92
C ARG A 63 6.66 5.37 13.02
N ILE A 64 6.71 5.55 11.70
CA ILE A 64 5.98 4.66 10.79
C ILE A 64 6.51 3.22 10.90
N MET A 65 7.84 3.05 11.03
CA MET A 65 8.41 1.73 11.26
C MET A 65 7.96 1.11 12.59
N GLU A 66 7.85 1.90 13.66
CA GLU A 66 7.35 1.41 14.95
C GLU A 66 5.86 1.01 14.90
N ASP A 67 5.02 1.85 14.28
CA ASP A 67 3.57 1.67 14.32
C ASP A 67 3.03 0.72 13.25
N PHE A 68 3.62 0.68 12.06
CA PHE A 68 3.09 -0.06 10.90
C PHE A 68 3.90 -1.31 10.54
N ALA A 69 5.24 -1.30 10.66
CA ALA A 69 6.04 -2.44 10.21
C ALA A 69 5.78 -3.72 11.03
N LEU A 70 5.48 -3.60 12.33
CA LEU A 70 5.19 -4.74 13.20
C LEU A 70 3.70 -5.14 13.23
N LYS A 71 2.78 -4.20 12.95
CA LYS A 71 1.32 -4.45 13.05
C LYS A 71 0.69 -4.91 11.76
N GLU A 72 1.12 -4.34 10.64
CA GLU A 72 0.46 -4.51 9.34
C GLU A 72 1.27 -5.43 8.39
N GLY A 73 2.39 -5.98 8.85
CA GLY A 73 3.16 -6.98 8.10
C GLY A 73 3.92 -6.42 6.89
N LEU A 74 4.36 -5.17 6.95
CA LEU A 74 5.17 -4.57 5.88
C LEU A 74 6.50 -5.30 5.74
N GLU A 75 6.80 -5.82 4.56
CA GLU A 75 8.05 -6.53 4.27
C GLU A 75 9.21 -5.55 4.08
N THR A 76 8.94 -4.49 3.32
CA THR A 76 9.88 -3.39 3.10
C THR A 76 9.19 -2.05 3.26
N PHE A 77 9.94 -1.05 3.72
CA PHE A 77 9.46 0.32 3.90
C PHE A 77 10.59 1.32 3.64
N GLU A 78 10.35 2.22 2.70
CA GLU A 78 11.24 3.32 2.33
C GLU A 78 10.51 4.66 2.38
N LEU A 79 11.14 5.64 3.03
CA LEU A 79 10.68 7.03 3.04
C LEU A 79 11.78 7.91 2.47
N SER A 80 11.49 8.59 1.37
CA SER A 80 12.41 9.48 0.66
C SER A 80 11.82 10.87 0.50
N MET A 81 12.65 11.91 0.67
CA MET A 81 12.27 13.28 0.34
C MET A 81 12.62 13.53 -1.13
N ILE A 82 11.62 13.84 -1.97
CA ILE A 82 11.85 14.22 -3.38
C ILE A 82 12.26 15.69 -3.45
N ASP A 83 11.48 16.53 -2.77
CA ASP A 83 11.73 17.96 -2.61
C ASP A 83 11.24 18.42 -1.23
N SER A 84 11.39 19.71 -0.94
CA SER A 84 11.03 20.28 0.36
C SER A 84 9.53 20.22 0.68
N ASN A 85 8.67 19.90 -0.29
CA ASN A 85 7.21 19.88 -0.15
C ASN A 85 6.61 18.51 -0.52
N THR A 86 7.44 17.54 -0.92
CA THR A 86 7.02 16.24 -1.42
C THR A 86 7.84 15.12 -0.80
N LEU A 87 7.16 14.21 -0.11
CA LEU A 87 7.72 12.93 0.35
C LEU A 87 7.17 11.80 -0.51
N LYS A 88 7.99 10.78 -0.70
CA LYS A 88 7.64 9.52 -1.32
C LYS A 88 7.79 8.41 -0.30
N ILE A 89 6.71 7.67 -0.10
CA ILE A 89 6.67 6.47 0.72
C ILE A 89 6.51 5.30 -0.25
N VAL A 90 7.40 4.32 -0.15
CA VAL A 90 7.32 3.06 -0.89
C VAL A 90 7.30 1.95 0.13
N TYR A 91 6.38 1.01 0.01
CA TYR A 91 6.35 -0.16 0.88
C TYR A 91 5.89 -1.39 0.12
N GLU A 92 6.21 -2.56 0.67
CA GLU A 92 5.85 -3.86 0.10
C GLU A 92 5.02 -4.67 1.08
N ILE A 93 3.96 -5.30 0.58
CA ILE A 93 3.10 -6.20 1.34
C ILE A 93 2.67 -7.37 0.46
N ASP A 94 2.90 -8.61 0.93
CA ASP A 94 2.54 -9.85 0.23
C ASP A 94 3.05 -9.89 -1.23
N GLY A 95 4.23 -9.29 -1.50
CA GLY A 95 4.86 -9.21 -2.81
C GLY A 95 4.36 -8.09 -3.75
N GLU A 96 3.46 -7.23 -3.28
CA GLU A 96 2.95 -6.07 -4.03
C GLU A 96 3.60 -4.78 -3.50
N ILE A 97 4.06 -3.93 -4.43
CA ILE A 97 4.77 -2.68 -4.12
C ILE A 97 3.79 -1.52 -4.29
N GLU A 98 3.63 -0.74 -3.23
CA GLU A 98 2.76 0.44 -3.19
C GLU A 98 3.59 1.72 -3.07
N GLU A 99 3.15 2.76 -3.77
CA GLU A 99 3.81 4.06 -3.79
C GLU A 99 2.82 5.18 -3.43
N ILE A 100 3.15 5.91 -2.38
CA ILE A 100 2.37 7.03 -1.90
C ILE A 100 3.22 8.30 -1.97
N ASN A 101 2.69 9.33 -2.65
CA ASN A 101 3.26 10.66 -2.64
C ASN A 101 2.52 11.56 -1.65
N VAL A 102 3.24 12.13 -0.70
CA VAL A 102 2.74 13.05 0.32
C VAL A 102 3.20 14.44 -0.06
N ILE A 103 2.25 15.32 -0.38
CA ILE A 103 2.52 16.68 -0.84
C ILE A 103 1.95 17.64 0.19
N THR A 104 2.75 18.59 0.67
CA THR A 104 2.24 19.74 1.43
C THR A 104 1.86 20.84 0.46
N ASP A 105 0.57 21.10 0.28
CA ASP A 105 0.08 22.23 -0.51
C ASP A 105 -0.77 23.16 0.36
N PHE A 106 -0.50 24.46 0.30
CA PHE A 106 -1.20 25.51 1.06
C PHE A 106 -1.41 25.24 2.58
N GLY A 107 -0.48 24.54 3.24
CA GLY A 107 -0.59 24.22 4.68
C GLY A 107 -1.53 23.04 5.00
N LYS A 108 -1.86 22.23 4.00
CA LYS A 108 -2.53 20.93 4.17
C LYS A 108 -1.68 19.83 3.52
N VAL A 109 -1.60 18.70 4.21
CA VAL A 109 -0.97 17.51 3.66
C VAL A 109 -1.98 16.78 2.78
N GLU A 110 -1.72 16.75 1.48
CA GLU A 110 -2.45 15.95 0.51
C GLU A 110 -1.66 14.68 0.21
N ILE A 111 -2.33 13.54 0.31
CA ILE A 111 -1.74 12.25 -0.03
C ILE A 111 -2.32 11.81 -1.36
N LYS A 112 -1.44 11.76 -2.36
CA LYS A 112 -1.74 11.26 -3.70
C LYS A 112 -1.16 9.87 -3.80
N GLU A 113 -2.03 8.86 -3.75
CA GLU A 113 -1.69 7.51 -4.16
C GLU A 113 -1.24 7.59 -5.61
N ALA A 114 -0.02 7.14 -5.90
CA ALA A 114 0.36 6.89 -7.28
C ALA A 114 -0.41 5.62 -7.66
N LEU A 115 -1.53 5.79 -8.36
CA LEU A 115 -2.18 4.68 -9.05
C LEU A 115 -1.16 4.12 -10.05
N PHE A 116 -0.32 3.18 -9.62
CA PHE A 116 0.19 2.18 -10.54
C PHE A 116 -1.05 1.42 -10.97
N PHE A 117 -1.60 1.86 -12.09
CA PHE A 117 -2.50 1.06 -12.88
C PHE A 117 -1.85 -0.31 -13.04
N HIS A 118 -2.42 -1.34 -12.39
CA HIS A 118 -2.36 -2.72 -12.87
C HIS A 118 -3.15 -2.77 -14.20
N GLU A 119 -2.75 -1.99 -15.20
CA GLU A 119 -3.17 -2.16 -16.58
C GLU A 119 -2.30 -3.26 -17.18
N ALA A 120 -2.94 -4.43 -17.34
CA ALA A 120 -2.68 -5.38 -18.40
C ALA A 120 -1.35 -6.13 -18.39
N ASP A 121 -1.27 -7.17 -17.54
CA ASP A 121 -0.62 -8.43 -17.93
C ASP A 121 -1.68 -9.56 -17.95
N TYR A 122 -2.74 -9.34 -18.72
CA TYR A 122 -3.52 -10.39 -19.36
C TYR A 122 -3.12 -10.43 -20.83
N TYR A 123 -2.09 -11.21 -21.15
CA TYR A 123 -1.81 -11.70 -22.50
C TYR A 123 -1.64 -13.22 -22.47
#